data_AF-A0A0S4LHR7-F1
#
_entry.id   AF-A0A0S4LHR7-F1
#
_cell.length_a   1.000
_cell.length_b   1.000
_cell.length_c   1.000
_cell.angle_alpha   90.00
_cell.angle_beta   90.00
_cell.angle_gamma   90.00
#
_symmetry.space_group_name_H-M   'P 1'
#
loop_
_entity.id
_entity.type
_entity.pdbx_description
1 polymer ?
#
loop_
_entity_poly.entity_id
_entity_poly.type
_entity_poly.pdbx_seq_one_letter_code
_entity_poly.pdbx_strand_id
1 'polypeptide(L)'
;MMNIPPNNPIPKPRYALSYGLRLDQGTASERIHPRVPVRLPNGSMGNMTLHVVNGTADEIKAQLLHSIDAFFDIYADGSRATSGD
;
A
#
# COMPACT_ATOMS: atom_id res chain seq x y z
N MET A 1 9.40 46.44 -1.30
CA MET A 1 8.51 45.72 -0.36
C MET A 1 8.19 44.36 -0.99
N MET A 2 8.47 43.29 -0.22
CA MET A 2 8.22 41.85 -0.41
C MET A 2 8.40 41.21 -1.80
N ASN A 3 9.53 40.51 -1.98
CA ASN A 3 9.63 39.40 -2.93
C ASN A 3 8.79 38.23 -2.41
N ILE A 4 7.64 37.97 -3.04
CA ILE A 4 6.85 36.77 -2.81
C ILE A 4 7.61 35.62 -3.50
N PRO A 5 8.07 34.58 -2.77
CA PRO A 5 8.72 33.45 -3.42
C PRO A 5 7.74 32.75 -4.37
N PRO A 6 8.21 32.23 -5.52
CA PRO A 6 7.36 31.51 -6.45
C PRO A 6 6.73 30.32 -5.74
N ASN A 7 5.42 30.13 -5.95
CA ASN A 7 4.61 29.02 -5.48
C ASN A 7 5.20 27.70 -6.02
N ASN A 8 6.18 27.14 -5.30
CA ASN A 8 6.79 25.89 -5.67
C ASN A 8 5.82 24.77 -5.25
N PRO A 9 5.25 23.98 -6.18
CA PRO A 9 4.29 22.95 -5.82
C PRO A 9 4.96 21.97 -4.86
N ILE A 10 4.32 21.74 -3.70
CA ILE A 10 4.78 20.75 -2.72
C ILE A 10 4.93 19.43 -3.48
N PRO A 11 6.14 18.84 -3.50
CA PRO A 11 6.35 17.59 -4.23
C PRO A 11 5.44 16.51 -3.64
N LYS A 12 4.58 15.94 -4.50
CA LYS A 12 3.71 14.83 -4.08
C LYS A 12 4.57 13.67 -3.60
N PRO A 13 4.23 13.02 -2.48
CA PRO A 13 4.97 11.87 -2.00
C PRO A 13 4.95 10.76 -3.05
N ARG A 14 6.10 10.10 -3.22
CA ARG A 14 6.26 8.96 -4.12
C ARG A 14 6.33 7.69 -3.30
N TYR A 15 5.49 6.71 -3.64
CA TYR A 15 5.43 5.42 -2.96
C TYR A 15 5.86 4.30 -3.90
N ALA A 16 6.50 3.28 -3.34
CA ALA A 16 6.79 2.02 -4.02
C ALA A 16 5.99 0.91 -3.32
N LEU A 17 4.93 0.42 -3.97
CA LEU A 17 4.14 -0.70 -3.46
C LEU A 17 4.73 -2.00 -4.00
N SER A 18 5.24 -2.85 -3.09
CA SER A 18 5.61 -4.22 -3.42
C SER A 18 4.37 -5.10 -3.31
N TYR A 19 4.06 -5.89 -4.34
CA TYR A 19 2.83 -6.68 -4.41
C TYR A 19 3.08 -8.07 -5.03
N GLY A 20 2.45 -9.11 -4.49
CA GLY A 20 2.55 -10.49 -4.96
C GLY A 20 1.17 -11.10 -5.18
N LEU A 21 1.02 -11.83 -6.30
CA LEU A 21 -0.21 -12.55 -6.64
C LEU A 21 0.09 -14.03 -6.84
N ARG A 22 -0.82 -14.86 -6.34
CA ARG A 22 -0.87 -16.29 -6.62
C ARG A 22 -2.34 -16.70 -6.68
N LEU A 23 -2.70 -17.48 -7.69
CA LEU A 23 -4.04 -18.03 -7.85
C LEU A 23 -3.94 -19.55 -7.87
N ASP A 24 -4.60 -20.19 -6.91
CA ASP A 24 -4.70 -21.64 -6.79
C ASP A 24 -6.17 -22.05 -6.98
N GLN A 25 -6.41 -23.30 -7.38
CA GLN A 25 -7.77 -23.84 -7.52
C GLN A 25 -8.36 -24.15 -6.14
N GLY A 26 -9.63 -23.77 -5.91
CA GLY A 26 -10.35 -24.00 -4.66
C GLY A 26 -10.29 -22.83 -3.68
N THR A 27 -10.55 -23.10 -2.40
CA THR A 27 -10.46 -22.10 -1.33
C THR A 27 -9.25 -22.39 -0.43
N ALA A 28 -8.53 -21.34 -0.06
CA ALA A 28 -7.42 -21.44 0.86
C ALA A 28 -7.85 -21.01 2.27
N SER A 29 -7.30 -21.67 3.28
CA SER A 29 -7.43 -21.19 4.66
C SER A 29 -6.61 -19.92 4.84
N GLU A 30 -7.17 -18.92 5.52
CA GLU A 30 -6.46 -17.68 5.92
C GLU A 30 -5.32 -17.89 6.94
N ARG A 31 -4.92 -19.14 7.21
CA ARG A 31 -3.94 -19.43 8.25
C ARG A 31 -2.62 -18.73 7.93
N ILE A 32 -2.24 -17.83 8.85
CA ILE A 32 -1.00 -17.05 8.97
C ILE A 32 -0.04 -17.29 7.81
N HIS A 33 -0.13 -16.44 6.79
CA HIS A 33 0.85 -16.47 5.72
C HIS A 33 2.24 -16.08 6.24
N PRO A 34 3.30 -16.68 5.68
CA PRO A 34 4.66 -16.27 6.02
C PRO A 34 4.85 -14.79 5.68
N ARG A 35 5.56 -14.07 6.55
CA ARG A 35 6.08 -12.74 6.22
C ARG A 35 7.16 -12.91 5.17
N VAL A 36 6.99 -12.27 4.02
CA VAL A 36 7.93 -12.37 2.91
C VAL A 36 8.95 -11.23 3.02
N PRO A 37 10.26 -11.52 3.11
CA PRO A 37 11.28 -10.47 3.14
C PRO A 37 11.32 -9.76 1.78
N VAL A 38 11.36 -8.44 1.81
CA VAL A 38 11.47 -7.58 0.61
C VAL A 38 12.59 -6.58 0.77
N ARG A 39 13.27 -6.25 -0.33
CA ARG A 39 14.28 -5.18 -0.34
C ARG A 39 13.60 -3.85 -0.60
N LEU A 40 13.81 -2.90 0.30
CA LEU A 40 13.22 -1.56 0.22
C LEU A 40 14.07 -0.63 -0.66
N PRO A 41 13.50 0.48 -1.18
CA PRO A 41 14.24 1.42 -2.03
C PRO A 41 15.50 2.03 -1.41
N ASN A 42 15.56 2.11 -0.07
CA ASN A 42 16.72 2.58 0.68
C ASN A 42 17.81 1.49 0.87
N GLY A 43 17.62 0.31 0.28
CA GLY A 43 18.54 -0.83 0.37
C GLY A 43 18.36 -1.72 1.60
N SER A 44 17.51 -1.33 2.57
CA SER A 44 17.23 -2.14 3.76
C SER A 44 16.24 -3.28 3.48
N MET A 45 16.10 -4.20 4.45
CA MET A 45 15.13 -5.29 4.38
C MET A 45 13.86 -4.90 5.16
N GLY A 46 12.70 -5.13 4.53
CA GLY A 46 11.39 -5.04 5.13
C GLY A 46 10.65 -6.37 5.03
N ASN A 47 9.43 -6.41 5.56
CA ASN A 47 8.56 -7.59 5.47
C ASN A 47 7.23 -7.21 4.83
N MET A 48 6.77 -8.02 3.87
CA MET A 48 5.44 -7.97 3.29
C MET A 48 4.55 -9.03 3.93
N THR A 49 3.34 -8.64 4.30
CA THR A 49 2.28 -9.58 4.72
C THR A 49 1.50 -10.02 3.48
N LEU A 50 1.24 -11.33 3.35
CA LEU A 50 0.36 -11.85 2.30
C LEU A 50 -1.06 -11.98 2.85
N HIS A 51 -2.04 -11.66 2.01
CA HIS A 51 -3.47 -11.81 2.28
C HIS A 51 -4.06 -12.80 1.29
N VAL A 52 -5.00 -13.63 1.77
CA VAL A 52 -5.80 -14.52 0.90
C VAL A 52 -7.18 -13.91 0.71
N VAL A 53 -7.62 -13.91 -0.54
CA VAL A 53 -8.98 -13.54 -0.93
C VAL A 53 -9.58 -14.74 -1.64
N ASN A 54 -10.64 -15.30 -1.08
CA ASN A 54 -11.37 -16.42 -1.67
C ASN A 54 -12.62 -15.92 -2.38
N GLY A 55 -12.94 -16.51 -3.54
CA GLY A 55 -14.15 -16.17 -4.29
C GLY A 55 -14.02 -16.55 -5.76
N THR A 56 -14.99 -16.13 -6.55
CA THR A 56 -14.89 -16.12 -8.01
C THR A 56 -13.86 -15.07 -8.48
N ALA A 57 -13.45 -15.15 -9.75
CA ALA A 57 -12.48 -14.21 -10.30
C ALA A 57 -12.94 -12.75 -10.19
N ASP A 58 -14.24 -12.48 -10.31
CA ASP A 58 -14.77 -11.11 -10.25
C ASP A 58 -14.87 -10.61 -8.81
N GLU A 59 -15.27 -11.46 -7.86
CA GLU A 59 -15.25 -11.14 -6.43
C GLU A 59 -13.83 -10.88 -5.93
N ILE A 60 -12.86 -11.70 -6.34
CA ILE A 60 -11.44 -11.52 -5.96
C ILE A 60 -10.91 -10.17 -6.43
N LYS A 61 -11.19 -9.79 -7.68
CA LYS A 61 -10.75 -8.49 -8.24
C LYS A 61 -11.39 -7.32 -7.50
N ALA A 62 -12.69 -7.38 -7.25
CA ALA A 62 -13.41 -6.32 -6.57
C ALA A 62 -12.89 -6.12 -5.13
N GLN A 63 -12.71 -7.21 -4.39
CA GLN A 63 -12.19 -7.17 -3.03
C GLN A 63 -10.73 -6.70 -2.97
N LEU A 64 -9.91 -7.10 -3.94
CA LEU A 64 -8.52 -6.64 -4.03
C LEU A 64 -8.44 -5.13 -4.23
N LEU A 65 -9.21 -4.58 -5.18
CA LEU A 65 -9.23 -3.14 -5.43
C LEU A 65 -9.67 -2.37 -4.18
N HIS A 66 -10.74 -2.81 -3.53
CA HIS A 66 -11.20 -2.22 -2.28
C HIS A 66 -10.12 -2.26 -1.18
N SER A 67 -9.38 -3.37 -1.07
CA SER A 67 -8.29 -3.49 -0.09
C SER A 67 -7.12 -2.53 -0.37
N ILE A 68 -6.83 -2.26 -1.64
CA ILE A 68 -5.80 -1.29 -2.07
C ILE A 68 -6.25 0.13 -1.72
N ASP A 69 -7.50 0.49 -2.03
CA ASP A 69 -8.05 1.82 -1.72
C ASP A 69 -8.00 2.07 -0.20
N ALA A 70 -8.53 1.14 0.60
CA ALA A 70 -8.51 1.23 2.06
C ALA A 70 -7.07 1.32 2.64
N PHE A 71 -6.10 0.62 2.03
CA PHE A 71 -4.70 0.72 2.43
C PHE A 71 -4.16 2.14 2.24
N PHE A 72 -4.40 2.75 1.07
CA PHE A 72 -3.91 4.10 0.80
C PHE A 72 -4.62 5.18 1.62
N ASP A 73 -5.90 5.00 1.94
CA ASP A 73 -6.64 5.93 2.81
C ASP A 73 -5.98 6.01 4.20
N ILE A 74 -5.57 4.87 4.78
CA ILE A 74 -4.86 4.83 6.06
C ILE A 74 -3.52 5.60 6.00
N TYR A 75 -2.76 5.46 4.92
CA TYR A 75 -1.49 6.20 4.74
C TYR A 75 -1.69 7.68 4.42
N ALA A 76 -2.76 8.04 3.71
CA ALA A 76 -3.11 9.41 3.41
C ALA A 76 -3.50 10.19 4.69
N ASP A 77 -4.30 9.59 5.56
CA ASP A 77 -4.68 10.22 6.83
C ASP A 77 -3.50 10.34 7.81
N GLY A 78 -2.59 9.37 7.84
CA GLY A 78 -1.35 9.45 8.63
C GLY A 78 -0.43 10.62 8.23
N SER A 79 -0.50 11.09 6.98
CA SER A 79 0.29 12.23 6.49
C SER A 79 -0.27 13.61 6.87
N ARG A 80 -1.53 13.68 7.34
CA ARG A 80 -2.14 14.93 7.83
C ARG A 80 -1.74 15.26 9.28
N ALA A 81 -1.28 14.26 10.04
CA ALA A 81 -0.95 14.42 11.46
C ALA A 81 0.43 15.04 11.73
N THR A 82 1.29 15.23 10.71
CA THR A 82 2.65 15.78 10.88
C THR A 82 2.83 17.20 10.33
N SER A 83 1.75 17.91 10.00
CA SER A 83 1.79 19.30 9.50
C SER A 83 1.14 20.30 10.47
N GLY A 84 1.35 20.08 11.77
CA GLY A 84 0.80 20.93 12.83
C GLY A 84 1.62 20.83 14.11
N ASP A 85 2.82 21.41 14.10
CA ASP A 85 3.46 22.08 15.24
C ASP A 85 4.47 23.10 14.67
#